data_AF-A0AAD9B4S5-F1
#
_entry.id   AF-A0AAD9B4S5-F1
#
_cell.length_a   1.000
_cell.length_b   1.000
_cell.length_c   1.000
_cell.angle_alpha   90.00
_cell.angle_beta   90.00
_cell.angle_gamma   90.00
#
_symmetry.space_group_name_H-M   'P 1'
#
loop_
_entity.id
_entity.type
_entity.pdbx_description
1 polymer ?
#
loop_
_entity_poly.entity_id
_entity_poly.type
_entity_poly.pdbx_seq_one_letter_code
_entity_poly.pdbx_strand_id
1 'polypeptide(L)'
;MVKDDAGQLTPTTWEDALTRVAGASVQGNEVAAIAGGMADAETLVSLKDLLNRLDSENLCTEEVFPMSGAGTDLRSNYLLNSRIAGIEECDLLLLVGTNPRYEAPLFNARIRKSWLHNELRVAMVGHNVDLSFTYDHLGEETSVLKELANGTHPFCEVLSAAKRPVVSGSSALQREDGAAILSVVSSIAQNARTSSGVEEGWKVLNILHRVASQVAALDLGYKAGVDAIRALLPKCCSCWEPTLAASPEPTCHHGDVGAPMADIILPGAAYTEKNATYVNTEGRSQHTRLAVSAPGMAREDWKIIRAVSELAGVALPYDSVEEVRSRLAEVSPNLVRCNQELIASPLVPPQLSAKDFYMTDSISRASQTMAKCVKAVTEGSAAVDEPSVC
;
A
#
# COMPACT_ATOMS: atom_id res chain seq x y z
N MET A 1 9.18 7.79 -23.81
CA MET A 1 8.39 8.41 -24.89
C MET A 1 8.12 9.85 -24.50
N VAL A 2 7.93 10.74 -25.47
CA VAL A 2 7.63 12.17 -25.25
C VAL A 2 6.51 12.57 -26.20
N LYS A 3 5.59 13.44 -25.77
CA LYS A 3 4.56 14.01 -26.66
C LYS A 3 5.22 14.92 -27.72
N ASP A 4 4.82 14.72 -28.97
CA ASP A 4 5.15 15.61 -30.07
C ASP A 4 4.21 16.85 -30.11
N ASP A 5 4.43 17.74 -31.08
CA ASP A 5 3.61 18.95 -31.27
C ASP A 5 2.13 18.63 -31.62
N ALA A 6 1.82 17.39 -32.01
CA ALA A 6 0.47 16.90 -32.25
C ALA A 6 -0.14 16.23 -30.99
N GLY A 7 0.58 16.21 -29.87
CA GLY A 7 0.18 15.61 -28.61
C GLY A 7 0.30 14.07 -28.55
N GLN A 8 0.95 13.44 -29.53
CA GLN A 8 1.12 11.99 -29.58
C GLN A 8 2.44 11.56 -28.94
N LEU A 9 2.39 10.52 -28.12
CA LEU A 9 3.57 9.95 -27.48
C LEU A 9 4.44 9.20 -28.50
N THR A 10 5.64 9.72 -28.75
CA THR A 10 6.61 9.14 -29.68
C THR A 10 7.81 8.53 -28.94
N PRO A 11 8.43 7.44 -29.45
CA PRO A 11 9.71 6.96 -28.94
C PRO A 11 10.82 7.99 -29.16
N THR A 12 11.63 8.25 -28.13
CA THR A 12 12.82 9.10 -28.18
C THR A 12 13.94 8.46 -27.35
N THR A 13 15.14 9.05 -27.36
CA THR A 13 16.29 8.57 -26.59
C THR A 13 16.20 8.96 -25.11
N TRP A 14 17.02 8.33 -24.27
CA TRP A 14 17.08 8.67 -22.84
C TRP A 14 17.59 10.10 -22.62
N GLU A 15 18.54 10.56 -23.43
CA GLU A 15 19.14 11.89 -23.33
C GLU A 15 18.10 12.99 -23.58
N ASP A 16 17.30 12.89 -24.64
CA ASP A 16 16.22 13.86 -24.95
C ASP A 16 15.13 13.84 -23.86
N ALA A 17 14.66 12.64 -23.46
CA ALA A 17 13.62 12.53 -22.44
C ALA A 17 14.07 13.10 -21.08
N LEU A 18 15.27 12.74 -20.59
CA LEU A 18 15.79 13.21 -19.30
C LEU A 18 16.12 14.71 -19.33
N THR A 19 16.62 15.24 -20.45
CA THR A 19 16.91 16.67 -20.60
C THR A 19 15.63 17.50 -20.55
N ARG A 20 14.51 17.00 -21.11
CA ARG A 20 13.21 17.68 -21.03
C ARG A 20 12.65 17.71 -19.60
N VAL A 21 12.69 16.59 -18.88
CA VAL A 21 12.28 16.51 -17.46
C VAL A 21 13.13 17.46 -16.60
N ALA A 22 14.45 17.41 -16.74
CA ALA A 22 15.36 18.30 -16.01
C ALA A 22 15.18 19.79 -16.40
N GLY A 23 14.86 20.07 -17.67
CA GLY A 23 14.65 21.41 -18.19
C GLY A 23 13.40 22.12 -17.67
N ALA A 24 12.44 21.39 -17.07
CA ALA A 24 11.18 21.95 -16.57
C ALA A 24 11.36 23.05 -15.50
N SER A 25 12.51 23.13 -14.83
CA SER A 25 12.92 24.25 -13.96
C SER A 25 11.90 24.61 -12.88
N VAL A 26 11.36 23.59 -12.20
CA VAL A 26 10.34 23.70 -11.14
C VAL A 26 10.96 23.71 -9.74
N GLN A 27 10.36 24.44 -8.81
CA GLN A 27 10.76 24.48 -7.39
C GLN A 27 9.55 24.53 -6.46
N GLY A 28 9.73 24.04 -5.23
CA GLY A 28 8.75 24.05 -4.15
C GLY A 28 7.39 23.49 -4.57
N ASN A 29 6.36 24.30 -4.38
CA ASN A 29 4.97 23.95 -4.69
C ASN A 29 4.66 23.76 -6.18
N GLU A 30 5.60 24.04 -7.09
CA GLU A 30 5.41 23.80 -8.52
C GLU A 30 5.70 22.34 -8.92
N VAL A 31 6.31 21.54 -8.04
CA VAL A 31 6.60 20.12 -8.25
C VAL A 31 5.96 19.24 -7.17
N ALA A 32 5.37 18.12 -7.59
CA ALA A 32 4.90 17.07 -6.69
C ALA A 32 5.20 15.66 -7.23
N ALA A 33 4.94 14.66 -6.41
CA ALA A 33 5.16 13.26 -6.75
C ALA A 33 4.09 12.34 -6.15
N ILE A 34 3.60 11.39 -6.95
CA ILE A 34 2.67 10.34 -6.53
C ILE A 34 3.38 8.97 -6.61
N ALA A 35 3.52 8.33 -5.46
CA ALA A 35 3.99 6.96 -5.33
C ALA A 35 2.83 5.97 -5.54
N GLY A 36 2.92 5.18 -6.60
CA GLY A 36 2.01 4.10 -6.93
C GLY A 36 2.23 2.84 -6.10
N GLY A 37 1.31 1.89 -6.23
CA GLY A 37 1.17 0.77 -5.30
C GLY A 37 2.29 -0.28 -5.26
N MET A 38 3.20 -0.27 -6.25
CA MET A 38 4.26 -1.26 -6.43
C MET A 38 5.69 -0.65 -6.41
N ALA A 39 5.80 0.65 -6.08
CA ALA A 39 7.08 1.34 -5.92
C ALA A 39 7.90 0.78 -4.73
N ASP A 40 9.21 0.64 -4.95
CA ASP A 40 10.17 0.11 -3.97
C ASP A 40 10.82 1.21 -3.11
N ALA A 41 11.32 0.83 -1.93
CA ALA A 41 11.84 1.79 -0.95
C ALA A 41 13.04 2.60 -1.48
N GLU A 42 13.93 2.00 -2.27
CA GLU A 42 15.03 2.68 -2.94
C GLU A 42 14.54 3.81 -3.86
N THR A 43 13.50 3.53 -4.66
CA THR A 43 12.85 4.52 -5.53
C THR A 43 12.16 5.63 -4.72
N LEU A 44 11.46 5.26 -3.64
CA LEU A 44 10.79 6.21 -2.75
C LEU A 44 11.79 7.16 -2.05
N VAL A 45 12.89 6.65 -1.49
CA VAL A 45 13.89 7.55 -0.86
C VAL A 45 14.57 8.44 -1.90
N SER A 46 14.84 7.93 -3.11
CA SER A 46 15.42 8.73 -4.18
C SER A 46 14.50 9.84 -4.66
N LEU A 47 13.21 9.56 -4.81
CA LEU A 47 12.21 10.55 -5.21
C LEU A 47 12.02 11.60 -4.12
N LYS A 48 11.98 11.17 -2.84
CA LYS A 48 11.94 12.06 -1.68
C LYS A 48 13.14 12.99 -1.64
N ASP A 49 14.36 12.46 -1.75
CA ASP A 49 15.57 13.29 -1.72
C ASP A 49 15.65 14.24 -2.92
N LEU A 50 15.18 13.84 -4.13
CA LEU A 50 15.10 14.73 -5.29
C LEU A 50 14.14 15.91 -5.03
N LEU A 51 12.92 15.65 -4.56
CA LEU A 51 11.95 16.71 -4.29
C LEU A 51 12.41 17.62 -3.14
N ASN A 52 13.02 17.06 -2.08
CA ASN A 52 13.61 17.86 -1.00
C ASN A 52 14.71 18.82 -1.51
N ARG A 53 15.51 18.40 -2.51
CA ARG A 53 16.54 19.26 -3.15
C ARG A 53 15.92 20.36 -4.03
N LEU A 54 14.67 20.18 -4.46
CA LEU A 54 13.86 21.18 -5.15
C LEU A 54 12.97 21.99 -4.19
N ASP A 55 13.21 21.92 -2.87
CA ASP A 55 12.44 22.60 -1.81
C ASP A 55 10.96 22.16 -1.72
N SER A 56 10.64 20.94 -2.18
CA SER A 56 9.28 20.39 -2.21
C SER A 56 9.10 19.22 -1.25
N GLU A 57 8.10 19.31 -0.38
CA GLU A 57 7.62 18.19 0.45
C GLU A 57 6.34 17.55 -0.12
N ASN A 58 6.03 17.76 -1.40
CA ASN A 58 4.77 17.36 -2.02
C ASN A 58 4.82 15.92 -2.54
N LEU A 59 5.08 15.00 -1.60
CA LEU A 59 5.25 13.57 -1.79
C LEU A 59 4.01 12.83 -1.26
N CYS A 60 3.23 12.22 -2.14
CA CYS A 60 1.99 11.52 -1.79
C CYS A 60 1.99 10.05 -2.21
N THR A 61 1.18 9.23 -1.54
CA THR A 61 0.83 7.87 -2.00
C THR A 61 -0.56 7.82 -2.63
N GLU A 62 -0.86 6.77 -3.40
CA GLU A 62 -2.22 6.53 -3.92
C GLU A 62 -3.22 6.08 -2.85
N GLU A 63 -2.78 5.28 -1.88
CA GLU A 63 -3.61 4.77 -0.78
C GLU A 63 -3.69 5.79 0.36
N VAL A 64 -4.88 6.33 0.62
CA VAL A 64 -5.12 7.27 1.74
C VAL A 64 -4.96 6.53 3.07
N PHE A 65 -4.26 7.19 3.98
CA PHE A 65 -4.18 6.81 5.39
C PHE A 65 -4.41 8.08 6.23
N PRO A 66 -5.26 8.05 7.27
CA PRO A 66 -5.60 9.24 8.03
C PRO A 66 -4.41 9.71 8.87
N MET A 67 -3.90 10.88 8.52
CA MET A 67 -2.75 11.53 9.15
C MET A 67 -3.09 12.25 10.47
N SER A 68 -4.36 12.23 10.91
CA SER A 68 -4.80 12.95 12.10
C SER A 68 -4.23 12.35 13.40
N GLY A 69 -3.81 13.21 14.33
CA GLY A 69 -3.23 12.79 15.61
C GLY A 69 -1.77 12.39 15.43
N ALA A 70 -1.42 11.15 15.78
CA ALA A 70 -0.06 10.62 15.63
C ALA A 70 0.26 10.15 14.20
N GLY A 71 -0.73 10.15 13.29
CA GLY A 71 -0.57 9.85 11.86
C GLY A 71 0.43 8.73 11.57
N THR A 72 1.50 9.10 10.86
CA THR A 72 2.62 8.22 10.49
C THR A 72 3.85 8.34 11.39
N ASP A 73 3.91 9.33 12.29
CA ASP A 73 5.06 9.61 13.16
C ASP A 73 5.44 8.40 14.02
N LEU A 74 4.40 7.69 14.44
CA LEU A 74 4.50 6.41 15.09
C LEU A 74 4.08 5.36 14.03
N ARG A 75 4.94 4.36 13.74
CA ARG A 75 4.80 3.43 12.61
C ARG A 75 3.50 2.58 12.61
N SER A 76 3.51 1.62 13.48
CA SER A 76 2.51 0.65 13.90
C SER A 76 1.01 1.02 14.05
N ASN A 77 0.60 2.28 13.81
CA ASN A 77 -0.76 2.72 13.55
C ASN A 77 -1.18 2.19 12.17
N TYR A 78 -0.19 1.94 11.32
CA TYR A 78 -0.32 1.32 10.02
C TYR A 78 0.36 -0.06 9.94
N LEU A 79 0.56 -0.80 11.05
CA LEU A 79 1.13 -2.17 10.97
C LEU A 79 0.23 -3.26 11.57
N LEU A 80 0.38 -4.47 11.02
CA LEU A 80 -0.09 -5.73 11.56
C LEU A 80 0.83 -6.18 12.71
N ASN A 81 0.68 -5.50 13.85
CA ASN A 81 1.57 -5.60 15.02
C ASN A 81 1.70 -7.01 15.62
N SER A 82 0.66 -7.84 15.55
CA SER A 82 0.68 -9.24 16.01
C SER A 82 1.39 -10.18 15.04
N ARG A 83 1.83 -9.68 13.88
CA ARG A 83 2.39 -10.46 12.76
C ARG A 83 1.38 -11.42 12.13
N ILE A 84 1.69 -11.90 10.92
CA ILE A 84 0.89 -12.92 10.24
C ILE A 84 0.91 -14.23 11.04
N ALA A 85 2.03 -14.55 11.68
CA ALA A 85 2.18 -15.77 12.49
C ALA A 85 1.43 -15.72 13.82
N GLY A 86 1.36 -14.57 14.51
CA GLY A 86 0.70 -14.45 15.82
C GLY A 86 -0.82 -14.61 15.79
N ILE A 87 -1.44 -14.58 14.61
CA ILE A 87 -2.86 -14.98 14.43
C ILE A 87 -3.10 -16.45 14.84
N GLU A 88 -2.07 -17.30 14.89
CA GLU A 88 -2.19 -18.65 15.45
C GLU A 88 -2.27 -18.66 16.97
N GLU A 89 -1.76 -17.64 17.65
CA GLU A 89 -1.82 -17.52 19.11
C GLU A 89 -3.11 -16.81 19.56
N CYS A 90 -3.72 -15.99 18.70
CA CYS A 90 -4.96 -15.25 18.94
C CYS A 90 -6.13 -16.16 19.39
N ASP A 91 -6.91 -15.71 20.38
CA ASP A 91 -8.14 -16.38 20.84
C ASP A 91 -9.43 -15.71 20.31
N LEU A 92 -9.38 -14.39 20.05
CA LEU A 92 -10.50 -13.60 19.54
C LEU A 92 -10.04 -12.62 18.45
N LEU A 93 -10.48 -12.83 17.21
CA LEU A 93 -10.20 -11.93 16.09
C LEU A 93 -11.43 -11.10 15.73
N LEU A 94 -11.37 -9.80 15.98
CA LEU A 94 -12.37 -8.84 15.52
C LEU A 94 -11.88 -8.20 14.20
N LEU A 95 -12.48 -8.63 13.09
CA LEU A 95 -12.31 -8.00 11.78
C LEU A 95 -13.20 -6.76 11.70
N VAL A 96 -12.59 -5.64 11.38
CA VAL A 96 -13.23 -4.33 11.39
C VAL A 96 -12.98 -3.76 10.02
N GLY A 97 -13.97 -3.86 9.14
CA GLY A 97 -13.86 -3.26 7.82
C GLY A 97 -12.71 -3.73 6.96
N THR A 98 -12.59 -5.04 6.80
CA THR A 98 -11.61 -5.70 5.94
C THR A 98 -12.24 -6.94 5.34
N ASN A 99 -11.92 -7.25 4.09
CA ASN A 99 -12.18 -8.55 3.49
C ASN A 99 -10.85 -9.26 3.26
N PRO A 100 -10.27 -9.90 4.31
CA PRO A 100 -8.93 -10.46 4.23
C PRO A 100 -8.83 -11.57 3.17
N ARG A 101 -9.94 -12.20 2.75
CA ARG A 101 -9.94 -13.20 1.68
C ARG A 101 -9.40 -12.66 0.35
N TYR A 102 -9.67 -11.40 0.05
CA TYR A 102 -9.22 -10.76 -1.20
C TYR A 102 -8.08 -9.77 -0.95
N GLU A 103 -8.09 -9.05 0.17
CA GLU A 103 -7.04 -8.06 0.50
C GLU A 103 -5.71 -8.73 0.84
N ALA A 104 -5.75 -9.88 1.54
CA ALA A 104 -4.55 -10.65 1.90
C ALA A 104 -4.87 -12.16 2.01
N PRO A 105 -5.03 -12.88 0.88
CA PRO A 105 -5.52 -14.26 0.87
C PRO A 105 -4.75 -15.23 1.78
N LEU A 106 -3.42 -15.05 1.91
CA LEU A 106 -2.57 -15.84 2.79
C LEU A 106 -2.80 -15.55 4.29
N PHE A 107 -3.16 -14.31 4.63
CA PHE A 107 -3.59 -13.94 5.99
C PHE A 107 -4.95 -14.58 6.29
N ASN A 108 -5.91 -14.54 5.36
CA ASN A 108 -7.18 -15.26 5.51
C ASN A 108 -7.01 -16.77 5.62
N ALA A 109 -6.08 -17.37 4.88
CA ALA A 109 -5.72 -18.77 5.03
C ALA A 109 -5.12 -19.08 6.42
N ARG A 110 -4.40 -18.12 7.03
CA ARG A 110 -3.90 -18.23 8.41
C ARG A 110 -5.02 -18.11 9.44
N ILE A 111 -5.95 -17.17 9.28
CA ILE A 111 -7.17 -17.07 10.10
C ILE A 111 -7.95 -18.38 10.02
N ARG A 112 -8.19 -18.90 8.81
CA ARG A 112 -8.86 -20.19 8.58
C ARG A 112 -8.14 -21.33 9.29
N LYS A 113 -6.79 -21.40 9.22
CA LYS A 113 -5.99 -22.41 9.94
C LYS A 113 -6.22 -22.31 11.46
N SER A 114 -6.15 -21.11 12.04
CA SER A 114 -6.38 -20.87 13.47
C SER A 114 -7.81 -21.23 13.89
N TRP A 115 -8.81 -20.90 13.06
CA TRP A 115 -10.21 -21.28 13.27
C TRP A 115 -10.41 -22.81 13.28
N LEU A 116 -9.73 -23.54 12.38
CA LEU A 116 -9.80 -25.00 12.28
C LEU A 116 -9.08 -25.76 13.41
N HIS A 117 -8.01 -25.20 13.98
CA HIS A 117 -7.12 -25.92 14.90
C HIS A 117 -7.06 -25.38 16.32
N ASN A 118 -7.30 -24.08 16.51
CA ASN A 118 -7.06 -23.35 17.76
C ASN A 118 -8.36 -22.73 18.31
N GLU A 119 -9.52 -23.12 17.76
CA GLU A 119 -10.86 -22.64 18.15
C GLU A 119 -11.01 -21.10 18.10
N LEU A 120 -10.23 -20.44 17.23
CA LEU A 120 -10.24 -18.97 17.09
C LEU A 120 -11.66 -18.45 16.82
N ARG A 121 -12.19 -17.67 17.76
CA ARG A 121 -13.46 -16.97 17.56
C ARG A 121 -13.22 -15.76 16.67
N VAL A 122 -13.85 -15.73 15.50
CA VAL A 122 -13.79 -14.58 14.59
C VAL A 122 -15.11 -13.83 14.64
N ALA A 123 -15.05 -12.51 14.72
CA ALA A 123 -16.20 -11.62 14.57
C ALA A 123 -15.91 -10.55 13.52
N MET A 124 -16.97 -9.99 12.92
CA MET A 124 -16.86 -8.97 11.89
C MET A 124 -17.80 -7.79 12.16
N VAL A 125 -17.26 -6.57 12.09
CA VAL A 125 -18.02 -5.33 11.86
C VAL A 125 -17.76 -4.86 10.44
N GLY A 126 -18.79 -4.76 9.61
CA GLY A 126 -18.69 -4.45 8.19
C GLY A 126 -19.66 -5.29 7.34
N HIS A 127 -19.54 -5.18 6.02
CA HIS A 127 -20.45 -5.87 5.09
C HIS A 127 -20.30 -7.39 5.16
N ASN A 128 -21.43 -8.12 5.16
CA ASN A 128 -21.45 -9.57 5.21
C ASN A 128 -20.77 -10.22 3.98
N VAL A 129 -19.57 -10.78 4.16
CA VAL A 129 -18.76 -11.37 3.08
C VAL A 129 -18.34 -12.82 3.37
N ASP A 130 -18.26 -13.66 2.34
CA ASP A 130 -17.81 -15.05 2.49
C ASP A 130 -16.29 -15.12 2.73
N LEU A 131 -15.88 -15.35 3.99
CA LEU A 131 -14.49 -15.54 4.40
C LEU A 131 -14.02 -17.02 4.30
N SER A 132 -14.90 -17.93 3.87
CA SER A 132 -14.74 -19.40 3.81
C SER A 132 -14.79 -20.15 5.16
N PHE A 133 -15.02 -19.45 6.26
CA PHE A 133 -15.24 -20.00 7.61
C PHE A 133 -16.33 -19.19 8.33
N THR A 134 -16.89 -19.73 9.41
CA THR A 134 -17.96 -19.05 10.18
C THR A 134 -17.40 -17.97 11.10
N TYR A 135 -18.09 -16.84 11.19
CA TYR A 135 -17.76 -15.73 12.09
C TYR A 135 -19.05 -15.11 12.67
N ASP A 136 -18.92 -14.41 13.79
CA ASP A 136 -20.00 -13.63 14.39
C ASP A 136 -20.13 -12.29 13.64
N HIS A 137 -21.20 -12.11 12.86
CA HIS A 137 -21.50 -10.83 12.23
C HIS A 137 -22.14 -9.89 13.26
N LEU A 138 -21.47 -8.79 13.58
CA LEU A 138 -21.90 -7.83 14.60
C LEU A 138 -22.72 -6.66 14.00
N GLY A 139 -22.82 -6.58 12.67
CA GLY A 139 -23.51 -5.52 11.93
C GLY A 139 -22.59 -4.77 10.97
N GLU A 140 -23.20 -4.00 10.05
CA GLU A 140 -22.48 -3.30 8.97
C GLU A 140 -22.18 -1.82 9.28
N GLU A 141 -22.88 -1.25 10.28
CA GLU A 141 -22.91 0.18 10.54
C GLU A 141 -21.80 0.67 11.48
N THR A 142 -21.37 1.92 11.29
CA THR A 142 -20.38 2.57 12.18
C THR A 142 -20.91 2.83 13.60
N SER A 143 -22.23 2.72 13.84
CA SER A 143 -22.82 2.75 15.17
C SER A 143 -22.31 1.58 16.04
N VAL A 144 -22.15 0.39 15.46
CA VAL A 144 -21.66 -0.81 16.16
C VAL A 144 -20.25 -0.56 16.73
N LEU A 145 -19.39 0.15 16.00
CA LEU A 145 -18.07 0.55 16.50
C LEU A 145 -18.17 1.50 17.69
N LYS A 146 -19.14 2.42 17.70
CA LYS A 146 -19.38 3.32 18.84
C LYS A 146 -19.93 2.57 20.04
N GLU A 147 -20.82 1.60 19.84
CA GLU A 147 -21.38 0.75 20.90
C GLU A 147 -20.32 -0.18 21.51
N LEU A 148 -19.42 -0.73 20.68
CA LEU A 148 -18.25 -1.48 21.13
C LEU A 148 -17.28 -0.60 21.94
N ALA A 149 -17.01 0.63 21.47
CA ALA A 149 -16.13 1.56 22.18
C ALA A 149 -16.73 2.07 23.50
N ASN A 150 -18.05 2.23 23.56
CA ASN A 150 -18.78 2.64 24.77
C ASN A 150 -19.06 1.48 25.73
N GLY A 151 -18.74 0.24 25.37
CA GLY A 151 -19.01 -0.94 26.20
C GLY A 151 -20.47 -1.40 26.23
N THR A 152 -21.36 -0.83 25.39
CA THR A 152 -22.81 -1.15 25.40
C THR A 152 -23.18 -2.35 24.55
N HIS A 153 -22.33 -2.76 23.60
CA HIS A 153 -22.59 -3.90 22.73
C HIS A 153 -22.35 -5.24 23.46
N PRO A 154 -23.20 -6.28 23.29
CA PRO A 154 -23.02 -7.57 23.99
C PRO A 154 -21.67 -8.25 23.76
N PHE A 155 -21.06 -8.03 22.59
CA PHE A 155 -19.73 -8.57 22.26
C PHE A 155 -18.59 -7.99 23.14
N CYS A 156 -18.83 -6.91 23.89
CA CYS A 156 -17.84 -6.37 24.84
C CYS A 156 -17.51 -7.34 25.97
N GLU A 157 -18.44 -8.21 26.39
CA GLU A 157 -18.19 -9.29 27.34
C GLU A 157 -17.25 -10.37 26.77
N VAL A 158 -17.34 -10.60 25.44
CA VAL A 158 -16.45 -11.53 24.73
C VAL A 158 -15.05 -10.94 24.60
N LEU A 159 -14.95 -9.64 24.27
CA LEU A 159 -13.69 -8.90 24.22
C LEU A 159 -12.98 -8.82 25.57
N SER A 160 -13.72 -8.65 26.67
CA SER A 160 -13.15 -8.60 28.03
C SER A 160 -12.79 -9.98 28.62
N ALA A 161 -13.34 -11.06 28.07
CA ALA A 161 -12.96 -12.42 28.43
C ALA A 161 -11.71 -12.94 27.68
N ALA A 162 -11.36 -12.34 26.53
CA ALA A 162 -10.22 -12.74 25.71
C ALA A 162 -8.87 -12.33 26.33
N LYS A 163 -7.86 -13.21 26.23
CA LYS A 163 -6.49 -13.00 26.71
C LYS A 163 -5.54 -12.53 25.62
N ARG A 164 -5.81 -12.88 24.37
CA ARG A 164 -5.00 -12.47 23.21
C ARG A 164 -5.89 -11.97 22.06
N PRO A 165 -6.77 -10.98 22.33
CA PRO A 165 -7.64 -10.43 21.30
C PRO A 165 -6.81 -9.71 20.23
N VAL A 166 -7.21 -9.84 18.98
CA VAL A 166 -6.70 -9.08 17.85
C VAL A 166 -7.86 -8.33 17.22
N VAL A 167 -7.69 -7.02 17.01
CA VAL A 167 -8.61 -6.22 16.20
C VAL A 167 -7.86 -5.78 14.96
N SER A 168 -8.42 -6.04 13.78
CA SER A 168 -7.75 -5.77 12.50
C SER A 168 -8.69 -5.09 11.52
N GLY A 169 -8.21 -4.03 10.85
CA GLY A 169 -8.87 -3.50 9.66
C GLY A 169 -7.86 -3.14 8.57
N SER A 170 -8.33 -2.95 7.34
CA SER A 170 -7.47 -2.62 6.20
C SER A 170 -7.83 -1.33 5.48
N SER A 171 -9.03 -1.31 4.92
CA SER A 171 -9.26 -0.71 3.62
C SER A 171 -10.33 0.39 3.64
N ALA A 172 -10.68 0.81 4.85
CA ALA A 172 -11.60 1.87 5.23
C ALA A 172 -10.98 3.20 5.64
N LEU A 173 -9.68 3.16 5.93
CA LEU A 173 -8.90 4.36 6.19
C LEU A 173 -8.90 5.29 4.97
N GLN A 174 -9.35 4.73 3.83
CA GLN A 174 -9.75 5.31 2.56
C GLN A 174 -11.07 6.11 2.55
N ARG A 175 -11.93 5.97 3.56
CA ARG A 175 -13.19 6.74 3.65
C ARG A 175 -12.89 8.16 4.13
N GLU A 176 -13.76 9.12 3.80
CA GLU A 176 -13.66 10.50 4.30
C GLU A 176 -13.69 10.56 5.82
N ASP A 177 -14.47 9.70 6.48
CA ASP A 177 -14.50 9.55 7.94
C ASP A 177 -13.41 8.60 8.47
N GLY A 178 -12.45 8.18 7.64
CA GLY A 178 -11.39 7.22 7.95
C GLY A 178 -10.56 7.55 9.19
N ALA A 179 -10.39 8.84 9.54
CA ALA A 179 -9.73 9.29 10.77
C ALA A 179 -10.63 9.22 12.02
N ALA A 180 -11.90 9.60 11.88
CA ALA A 180 -12.91 9.51 12.96
C ALA A 180 -13.26 8.06 13.24
N ILE A 181 -13.19 7.23 12.20
CA ILE A 181 -12.98 5.81 12.27
C ILE A 181 -11.65 5.59 13.04
N LEU A 182 -10.41 5.82 12.54
CA LEU A 182 -9.07 5.59 13.19
C LEU A 182 -8.99 5.83 14.74
N SER A 183 -9.80 6.71 15.32
CA SER A 183 -9.99 6.84 16.77
C SER A 183 -10.75 5.68 17.50
N VAL A 184 -11.77 5.03 16.91
CA VAL A 184 -12.78 4.25 17.66
C VAL A 184 -12.33 2.83 18.13
N VAL A 185 -11.77 1.94 17.30
CA VAL A 185 -11.00 0.76 17.81
C VAL A 185 -9.66 1.17 18.39
N SER A 186 -9.11 2.38 18.19
CA SER A 186 -8.00 2.80 19.06
C SER A 186 -8.48 2.75 20.51
N SER A 187 -9.70 3.25 20.76
CA SER A 187 -10.44 3.05 22.00
C SER A 187 -10.87 1.59 22.25
N ILE A 188 -11.41 0.80 21.30
CA ILE A 188 -11.81 -0.60 21.57
C ILE A 188 -10.62 -1.51 21.91
N ALA A 189 -9.49 -1.37 21.20
CA ALA A 189 -8.26 -2.10 21.47
C ALA A 189 -7.64 -1.67 22.81
N GLN A 190 -7.68 -0.38 23.15
CA GLN A 190 -7.27 0.10 24.46
C GLN A 190 -8.21 -0.38 25.58
N ASN A 191 -9.52 -0.39 25.35
CA ASN A 191 -10.52 -0.89 26.28
C ASN A 191 -10.39 -2.40 26.49
N ALA A 192 -10.19 -3.18 25.43
CA ALA A 192 -9.87 -4.61 25.54
C ALA A 192 -8.60 -4.79 26.38
N ARG A 193 -7.54 -4.02 26.10
CA ARG A 193 -6.27 -4.05 26.86
C ARG A 193 -6.39 -3.65 28.34
N THR A 194 -7.34 -2.81 28.72
CA THR A 194 -7.54 -2.38 30.12
C THR A 194 -8.59 -3.19 30.88
N SER A 195 -9.60 -3.73 30.18
CA SER A 195 -10.71 -4.48 30.80
C SER A 195 -10.52 -5.99 30.80
N SER A 196 -9.74 -6.53 29.85
CA SER A 196 -9.43 -7.96 29.78
C SER A 196 -8.08 -8.28 30.41
N GLY A 197 -7.86 -9.56 30.75
CA GLY A 197 -6.56 -10.07 31.14
C GLY A 197 -5.61 -10.24 29.94
N VAL A 198 -5.46 -9.21 29.09
CA VAL A 198 -4.52 -9.22 27.97
C VAL A 198 -3.11 -9.53 28.47
N GLU A 199 -2.47 -10.52 27.86
CA GLU A 199 -1.11 -10.91 28.22
C GLU A 199 -0.12 -9.75 28.07
N GLU A 200 0.83 -9.63 29.00
CA GLU A 200 1.74 -8.48 29.04
C GLU A 200 2.56 -8.39 27.74
N GLY A 201 2.42 -7.27 27.05
CA GLY A 201 3.07 -7.06 25.77
C GLY A 201 2.39 -7.71 24.57
N TRP A 202 1.17 -8.26 24.69
CA TRP A 202 0.36 -8.63 23.52
C TRP A 202 -0.08 -7.39 22.71
N LYS A 203 -0.28 -7.58 21.40
CA LYS A 203 -0.59 -6.51 20.44
C LYS A 203 -2.06 -6.66 20.07
N VAL A 204 -2.91 -5.80 20.61
CA VAL A 204 -4.36 -5.90 20.35
C VAL A 204 -4.69 -5.38 18.95
N LEU A 205 -4.22 -4.19 18.59
CA LEU A 205 -4.49 -3.69 17.26
C LEU A 205 -3.51 -4.16 16.19
N ASN A 206 -4.07 -4.47 15.04
CA ASN A 206 -3.42 -4.58 13.76
C ASN A 206 -4.05 -3.68 12.67
N ILE A 207 -3.25 -3.17 11.74
CA ILE A 207 -3.71 -2.68 10.43
C ILE A 207 -3.16 -3.59 9.33
N LEU A 208 -4.06 -4.02 8.44
CA LEU A 208 -3.76 -4.85 7.29
C LEU A 208 -3.61 -3.97 6.03
N HIS A 209 -2.44 -3.92 5.41
CA HIS A 209 -2.26 -3.26 4.12
C HIS A 209 -2.51 -4.21 2.96
N ARG A 210 -3.06 -3.64 1.87
CA ARG A 210 -3.25 -4.31 0.57
C ARG A 210 -2.25 -3.84 -0.48
N VAL A 211 -1.62 -2.68 -0.28
CA VAL A 211 -0.63 -2.07 -1.18
C VAL A 211 0.80 -2.36 -0.71
N ALA A 212 1.69 -2.76 -1.62
CA ALA A 212 3.05 -3.20 -1.30
C ALA A 212 4.02 -2.04 -1.00
N SER A 213 3.85 -0.89 -1.67
CA SER A 213 4.67 0.30 -1.44
C SER A 213 4.26 1.10 -0.19
N GLN A 214 3.01 0.98 0.26
CA GLN A 214 2.41 1.88 1.25
C GLN A 214 3.18 1.89 2.57
N VAL A 215 3.46 0.73 3.17
CA VAL A 215 4.17 0.68 4.46
C VAL A 215 5.58 1.29 4.35
N ALA A 216 6.29 1.06 3.24
CA ALA A 216 7.59 1.66 3.00
C ALA A 216 7.51 3.18 2.81
N ALA A 217 6.47 3.68 2.13
CA ALA A 217 6.25 5.12 1.95
C ALA A 217 5.88 5.81 3.27
N LEU A 218 5.05 5.20 4.11
CA LEU A 218 4.74 5.72 5.45
C LEU A 218 5.96 5.65 6.39
N ASP A 219 6.76 4.58 6.33
CA ASP A 219 8.07 4.45 7.01
C ASP A 219 9.07 5.53 6.56
N LEU A 220 8.93 6.06 5.33
CA LEU A 220 9.71 7.18 4.78
C LEU A 220 9.05 8.55 4.99
N GLY A 221 7.90 8.63 5.66
CA GLY A 221 7.20 9.89 5.93
C GLY A 221 6.58 10.56 4.71
N TYR A 222 6.09 9.80 3.74
CA TYR A 222 5.21 10.32 2.69
C TYR A 222 3.86 10.76 3.28
N LYS A 223 3.20 11.75 2.64
CA LYS A 223 1.82 12.11 2.95
C LYS A 223 0.92 11.04 2.31
N ALA A 224 -0.02 10.48 3.07
CA ALA A 224 -0.88 9.43 2.53
C ALA A 224 -2.08 10.03 1.78
N GLY A 225 -2.34 9.54 0.57
CA GLY A 225 -3.41 10.05 -0.29
C GLY A 225 -3.03 11.30 -1.09
N VAL A 226 -3.80 11.57 -2.15
CA VAL A 226 -3.49 12.56 -3.20
C VAL A 226 -4.10 13.95 -2.98
N ASP A 227 -4.88 14.16 -1.92
CA ASP A 227 -5.69 15.38 -1.74
C ASP A 227 -4.84 16.66 -1.62
N ALA A 228 -3.67 16.57 -0.98
CA ALA A 228 -2.71 17.67 -0.91
C ALA A 228 -2.25 18.12 -2.31
N ILE A 229 -1.98 17.18 -3.21
CA ILE A 229 -1.56 17.48 -4.61
C ILE A 229 -2.74 17.98 -5.43
N ARG A 230 -3.95 17.42 -5.25
CA ARG A 230 -5.17 17.90 -5.90
C ARG A 230 -5.49 19.35 -5.55
N ALA A 231 -5.24 19.77 -4.31
CA ALA A 231 -5.41 21.15 -3.87
C ALA A 231 -4.30 22.08 -4.39
N LEU A 232 -3.09 21.55 -4.64
CA LEU A 232 -1.92 22.32 -5.03
C LEU A 232 -1.89 22.66 -6.53
N LEU A 233 -2.35 21.75 -7.39
CA LEU A 233 -2.26 21.83 -8.86
C LEU A 233 -0.82 22.19 -9.34
N PRO A 234 0.18 21.35 -9.03
CA PRO A 234 1.58 21.59 -9.41
C PRO A 234 1.75 21.62 -10.94
N LYS A 235 2.78 22.35 -11.41
CA LYS A 235 3.12 22.43 -12.85
C LYS A 235 3.70 21.12 -13.38
N CYS A 236 4.53 20.46 -12.56
CA CYS A 236 5.12 19.17 -12.85
C CYS A 236 4.69 18.18 -11.76
N CYS A 237 4.24 17.00 -12.13
CA CYS A 237 3.95 15.95 -11.17
C CYS A 237 4.37 14.60 -11.73
N SER A 238 5.33 13.99 -11.04
CA SER A 238 5.87 12.69 -11.40
C SER A 238 5.05 11.58 -10.74
N CYS A 239 4.72 10.53 -11.50
CA CYS A 239 4.01 9.37 -10.97
C CYS A 239 4.87 8.12 -11.11
N TRP A 240 5.01 7.33 -10.06
CA TRP A 240 5.80 6.11 -10.11
C TRP A 240 4.87 4.92 -9.98
N GLU A 241 4.56 4.28 -11.12
CA GLU A 241 3.57 3.19 -11.27
C GLU A 241 2.12 3.54 -10.85
N PRO A 242 1.53 4.66 -11.34
CA PRO A 242 0.18 5.07 -10.95
C PRO A 242 -0.91 4.11 -11.42
N THR A 243 -1.79 3.76 -10.48
CA THR A 243 -3.09 3.11 -10.73
C THR A 243 -4.25 4.10 -10.79
N LEU A 244 -4.07 5.34 -10.32
CA LEU A 244 -5.05 6.42 -10.35
C LEU A 244 -4.77 7.44 -11.46
N ALA A 245 -5.84 7.98 -12.05
CA ALA A 245 -5.75 9.03 -13.06
C ALA A 245 -5.46 10.39 -12.41
N ALA A 246 -4.21 10.86 -12.47
CA ALA A 246 -3.80 12.04 -11.71
C ALA A 246 -2.74 13.00 -12.31
N SER A 247 -1.88 12.64 -13.28
CA SER A 247 -0.74 13.53 -13.64
C SER A 247 0.04 13.27 -14.95
N PRO A 248 0.88 14.25 -15.38
CA PRO A 248 1.53 14.28 -16.70
C PRO A 248 2.93 13.64 -16.81
N GLU A 249 3.61 13.17 -15.75
CA GLU A 249 4.94 12.53 -15.91
C GLU A 249 5.08 11.16 -15.20
N PRO A 250 4.38 10.11 -15.68
CA PRO A 250 4.52 8.76 -15.14
C PRO A 250 5.78 8.04 -15.62
N THR A 251 6.59 7.61 -14.65
CA THR A 251 7.52 6.49 -14.80
C THR A 251 6.80 5.19 -14.43
N CYS A 252 6.80 4.21 -15.33
CA CYS A 252 6.08 2.95 -15.11
C CYS A 252 6.62 1.83 -16.00
N HIS A 253 6.52 0.59 -15.53
CA HIS A 253 6.79 -0.61 -16.35
C HIS A 253 5.56 -1.06 -17.18
N HIS A 254 4.34 -0.60 -16.85
CA HIS A 254 3.10 -0.85 -17.60
C HIS A 254 2.39 0.45 -17.95
N GLY A 255 2.08 0.63 -19.24
CA GLY A 255 1.35 1.79 -19.76
C GLY A 255 -0.17 1.69 -19.58
N ASP A 256 -0.63 1.64 -18.33
CA ASP A 256 -2.03 1.45 -17.95
C ASP A 256 -2.77 2.79 -17.74
N VAL A 257 -3.14 3.16 -16.50
CA VAL A 257 -3.95 4.37 -16.25
C VAL A 257 -3.15 5.66 -16.41
N GLY A 258 -1.94 5.75 -15.85
CA GLY A 258 -1.15 6.99 -15.88
C GLY A 258 -0.56 7.33 -17.25
N ALA A 259 0.03 6.35 -17.93
CA ALA A 259 0.85 6.56 -19.12
C ALA A 259 0.16 7.30 -20.29
N PRO A 260 -1.14 7.09 -20.60
CA PRO A 260 -1.81 7.84 -21.66
C PRO A 260 -1.96 9.34 -21.38
N MET A 261 -1.92 9.77 -20.11
CA MET A 261 -1.95 11.19 -19.74
C MET A 261 -0.57 11.84 -19.84
N ALA A 262 0.50 11.05 -19.88
CA ALA A 262 1.88 11.48 -19.84
C ALA A 262 2.26 12.47 -20.95
N ASP A 263 2.92 13.56 -20.61
CA ASP A 263 3.76 14.35 -21.53
C ASP A 263 5.10 13.63 -21.76
N ILE A 264 5.66 13.00 -20.72
CA ILE A 264 6.90 12.22 -20.77
C ILE A 264 6.70 10.89 -20.03
N ILE A 265 7.09 9.78 -20.68
CA ILE A 265 7.14 8.43 -20.10
C ILE A 265 8.58 7.98 -20.03
N LEU A 266 9.05 7.65 -18.83
CA LEU A 266 10.31 6.95 -18.60
C LEU A 266 10.00 5.47 -18.32
N PRO A 267 10.61 4.50 -19.04
CA PRO A 267 10.33 3.08 -18.82
C PRO A 267 11.10 2.55 -17.61
N GLY A 268 10.36 2.22 -16.55
CA GLY A 268 10.85 1.62 -15.31
C GLY A 268 10.99 0.09 -15.35
N ALA A 269 11.48 -0.51 -14.26
CA ALA A 269 11.72 -1.95 -14.13
C ALA A 269 10.68 -2.64 -13.24
N ALA A 270 10.12 -3.78 -13.68
CA ALA A 270 9.17 -4.55 -12.88
C ALA A 270 9.84 -5.18 -11.64
N TYR A 271 9.07 -5.58 -10.63
CA TYR A 271 9.59 -6.13 -9.36
C TYR A 271 10.53 -7.35 -9.50
N THR A 272 10.42 -8.13 -10.58
CA THR A 272 11.30 -9.26 -10.94
C THR A 272 12.60 -8.84 -11.64
N GLU A 273 12.69 -7.57 -12.04
CA GLU A 273 13.76 -6.98 -12.88
C GLU A 273 14.69 -6.04 -12.09
N LYS A 274 14.44 -5.88 -10.79
CA LYS A 274 15.22 -5.07 -9.86
C LYS A 274 15.52 -5.82 -8.56
N ASN A 275 16.67 -5.53 -7.93
CA ASN A 275 16.99 -5.94 -6.57
C ASN A 275 16.49 -4.83 -5.62
N ALA A 276 15.24 -4.92 -5.19
CA ALA A 276 14.49 -3.83 -4.56
C ALA A 276 13.95 -4.22 -3.18
N THR A 277 13.76 -3.22 -2.31
CA THR A 277 13.28 -3.41 -0.94
C THR A 277 11.79 -3.05 -0.83
N TYR A 278 11.00 -3.98 -0.29
CA TYR A 278 9.58 -3.82 0.01
C TYR A 278 9.32 -4.06 1.49
N VAL A 279 8.32 -3.41 2.06
CA VAL A 279 7.90 -3.64 3.46
C VAL A 279 6.48 -4.18 3.47
N ASN A 280 6.30 -5.36 4.06
CA ASN A 280 4.97 -5.96 4.15
C ASN A 280 4.13 -5.32 5.28
N THR A 281 2.86 -5.70 5.36
CA THR A 281 1.91 -5.19 6.37
C THR A 281 2.33 -5.38 7.83
N GLU A 282 3.20 -6.34 8.18
CA GLU A 282 3.71 -6.53 9.55
C GLU A 282 5.02 -5.75 9.81
N GLY A 283 5.39 -4.83 8.91
CA GLY A 283 6.56 -3.97 9.05
C GLY A 283 7.89 -4.68 8.78
N ARG A 284 7.85 -5.86 8.14
CA ARG A 284 9.04 -6.64 7.78
C ARG A 284 9.55 -6.19 6.40
N SER A 285 10.75 -5.64 6.38
CA SER A 285 11.54 -5.43 5.16
C SER A 285 11.87 -6.78 4.49
N GLN A 286 11.69 -6.82 3.17
CA GLN A 286 11.94 -7.95 2.28
C GLN A 286 12.63 -7.44 1.02
N HIS A 287 13.52 -8.24 0.44
CA HIS A 287 14.25 -7.87 -0.77
C HIS A 287 13.82 -8.79 -1.93
N THR A 288 13.42 -8.21 -3.05
CA THR A 288 13.36 -8.94 -4.32
C THR A 288 14.77 -9.28 -4.80
N ARG A 289 14.85 -10.21 -5.75
CA ARG A 289 16.09 -10.52 -6.46
C ARG A 289 15.84 -10.45 -7.95
N LEU A 290 16.82 -9.92 -8.66
CA LEU A 290 16.86 -9.89 -10.12
C LEU A 290 16.71 -11.33 -10.67
N ALA A 291 15.58 -11.59 -11.33
CA ALA A 291 15.28 -12.87 -11.96
C ALA A 291 15.48 -12.82 -13.48
N VAL A 292 15.09 -11.70 -14.11
CA VAL A 292 15.26 -11.41 -15.53
C VAL A 292 15.68 -9.95 -15.71
N SER A 293 16.36 -9.61 -16.80
CA SER A 293 16.72 -8.22 -17.10
C SER A 293 15.50 -7.43 -17.64
N ALA A 294 15.40 -6.16 -17.28
CA ALA A 294 14.34 -5.28 -17.75
C ALA A 294 14.29 -5.18 -19.29
N PRO A 295 13.10 -5.18 -19.91
CA PRO A 295 12.96 -5.30 -21.36
C PRO A 295 13.37 -4.02 -22.12
N GLY A 296 14.06 -4.22 -23.25
CA GLY A 296 14.41 -3.15 -24.19
C GLY A 296 15.27 -2.05 -23.56
N MET A 297 14.69 -0.86 -23.42
CA MET A 297 15.39 0.32 -22.89
C MET A 297 15.03 0.65 -21.43
N ALA A 298 14.23 -0.17 -20.76
CA ALA A 298 13.86 0.01 -19.34
C ALA A 298 15.08 0.01 -18.41
N ARG A 299 14.97 0.69 -17.26
CA ARG A 299 16.03 0.84 -16.25
C ARG A 299 15.46 0.72 -14.84
N GLU A 300 16.31 0.39 -13.87
CA GLU A 300 15.93 0.45 -12.45
C GLU A 300 15.50 1.87 -12.06
N ASP A 301 14.41 1.98 -11.31
CA ASP A 301 13.68 3.22 -11.12
C ASP A 301 14.48 4.27 -10.34
N TRP A 302 15.16 3.88 -9.26
CA TRP A 302 16.08 4.76 -8.52
C TRP A 302 17.21 5.32 -9.40
N LYS A 303 17.68 4.57 -10.43
CA LYS A 303 18.72 5.04 -11.36
C LYS A 303 18.18 6.10 -12.31
N ILE A 304 16.92 6.00 -12.70
CA ILE A 304 16.23 7.03 -13.49
C ILE A 304 16.16 8.33 -12.69
N ILE A 305 15.74 8.25 -11.41
CA ILE A 305 15.68 9.42 -10.52
C ILE A 305 17.08 10.03 -10.31
N ARG A 306 18.08 9.19 -10.04
CA ARG A 306 19.48 9.61 -9.87
C ARG A 306 20.01 10.32 -11.13
N ALA A 307 19.69 9.85 -12.33
CA ALA A 307 20.06 10.51 -13.59
C ALA A 307 19.34 11.85 -13.81
N VAL A 308 18.02 11.93 -13.52
CA VAL A 308 17.27 13.20 -13.55
C VAL A 308 17.89 14.21 -12.59
N SER A 309 18.26 13.79 -11.37
CA SER A 309 18.86 14.69 -10.36
C SER A 309 20.17 15.32 -10.82
N GLU A 310 20.97 14.61 -11.62
CA GLU A 310 22.25 15.09 -12.14
C GLU A 310 22.05 16.17 -13.21
N LEU A 311 21.16 15.89 -14.17
CA LEU A 311 20.82 16.81 -15.25
C LEU A 311 20.06 18.04 -14.76
N ALA A 312 19.29 17.91 -13.68
CA ALA A 312 18.64 19.03 -12.99
C ALA A 312 19.61 19.86 -12.10
N GLY A 313 20.90 19.51 -12.05
CA GLY A 313 21.91 20.24 -11.27
C GLY A 313 21.83 20.04 -9.75
N VAL A 314 21.04 19.07 -9.28
CA VAL A 314 20.78 18.78 -7.85
C VAL A 314 21.20 17.37 -7.45
N ALA A 315 22.30 16.88 -8.06
CA ALA A 315 22.77 15.50 -8.02
C ALA A 315 22.67 14.83 -6.63
N LEU A 316 22.02 13.67 -6.59
CA LEU A 316 21.85 12.87 -5.37
C LEU A 316 23.18 12.23 -4.94
N PRO A 317 23.46 12.08 -3.63
CA PRO A 317 24.79 11.76 -3.11
C PRO A 317 25.12 10.26 -3.08
N TYR A 318 24.67 9.50 -4.08
CA TYR A 318 24.86 8.05 -4.18
C TYR A 318 24.85 7.59 -5.64
N ASP A 319 25.69 6.62 -5.96
CA ASP A 319 25.86 6.06 -7.31
C ASP A 319 25.60 4.54 -7.35
N SER A 320 25.46 3.90 -6.19
CA SER A 320 25.20 2.46 -6.01
C SER A 320 23.95 2.18 -5.16
N VAL A 321 23.36 0.98 -5.34
CA VAL A 321 22.18 0.56 -4.56
C VAL A 321 22.53 0.34 -3.08
N GLU A 322 23.77 0.00 -2.78
CA GLU A 322 24.32 -0.10 -1.42
C GLU A 322 24.37 1.26 -0.71
N GLU A 323 24.69 2.34 -1.44
CA GLU A 323 24.65 3.71 -0.91
C GLU A 323 23.21 4.21 -0.77
N VAL A 324 22.31 3.90 -1.72
CA VAL A 324 20.86 4.16 -1.55
C VAL A 324 20.31 3.43 -0.31
N ARG A 325 20.75 2.19 -0.04
CA ARG A 325 20.38 1.46 1.18
C ARG A 325 21.01 2.04 2.44
N SER A 326 22.21 2.59 2.34
CA SER A 326 22.82 3.33 3.44
C SER A 326 22.00 4.59 3.76
N ARG A 327 21.53 5.30 2.72
CA ARG A 327 20.59 6.42 2.84
C ARG A 327 19.22 6.01 3.41
N LEU A 328 18.68 4.85 3.01
CA LEU A 328 17.48 4.27 3.65
C LEU A 328 17.70 4.04 5.15
N ALA A 329 18.88 3.57 5.56
CA ALA A 329 19.18 3.33 6.97
C ALA A 329 19.23 4.63 7.81
N GLU A 330 19.64 5.75 7.20
CA GLU A 330 19.62 7.07 7.84
C GLU A 330 18.20 7.62 8.03
N VAL A 331 17.34 7.48 7.01
CA VAL A 331 15.96 8.01 7.05
C VAL A 331 15.06 7.14 7.92
N SER A 332 15.17 5.81 7.79
CA SER A 332 14.24 4.85 8.38
C SER A 332 14.96 3.51 8.60
N PRO A 333 15.69 3.32 9.72
CA PRO A 333 16.59 2.18 9.92
C PRO A 333 15.89 0.82 9.91
N ASN A 334 14.58 0.77 10.15
CA ASN A 334 13.68 -0.37 9.98
C ASN A 334 13.57 -0.89 8.54
N LEU A 335 13.82 -0.05 7.52
CA LEU A 335 13.83 -0.49 6.12
C LEU A 335 15.03 -1.41 5.83
N VAL A 336 16.12 -1.25 6.59
CA VAL A 336 17.37 -2.00 6.45
C VAL A 336 17.54 -3.05 7.57
N ARG A 337 16.79 -2.92 8.67
CA ARG A 337 16.75 -3.87 9.80
C ARG A 337 15.47 -4.70 9.79
N CYS A 338 15.59 -6.00 9.56
CA CYS A 338 14.48 -6.92 9.77
C CYS A 338 14.05 -6.99 11.26
N ASN A 339 12.76 -6.71 11.53
CA ASN A 339 11.96 -6.91 12.77
C ASN A 339 11.90 -5.73 13.81
N GLN A 340 10.71 -5.11 14.03
CA GLN A 340 10.12 -4.56 15.30
C GLN A 340 8.77 -3.76 15.09
N GLU A 341 7.96 -3.47 16.15
CA GLU A 341 6.45 -3.34 16.18
C GLU A 341 5.80 -2.14 16.97
N LEU A 342 4.42 -2.02 17.03
CA LEU A 342 3.45 -1.53 18.12
C LEU A 342 2.65 -0.15 18.18
N ILE A 343 1.35 0.01 17.74
CA ILE A 343 0.39 1.18 18.01
C ILE A 343 -1.17 0.91 17.72
N ALA A 344 -2.02 1.85 17.15
CA ALA A 344 -3.52 2.05 17.38
C ALA A 344 -4.49 2.55 16.15
N SER A 345 -5.84 2.19 15.98
CA SER A 345 -6.83 2.33 14.79
C SER A 345 -8.23 1.54 14.82
N PRO A 346 -9.38 1.82 14.08
CA PRO A 346 -10.42 0.92 13.39
C PRO A 346 -10.78 1.28 11.90
N LEU A 347 -11.83 0.63 11.28
CA LEU A 347 -12.25 0.58 9.84
C LEU A 347 -13.71 0.02 9.41
N VAL A 348 -14.17 0.20 8.12
CA VAL A 348 -15.27 -0.39 7.24
C VAL A 348 -14.89 -0.52 5.69
N PRO A 349 -15.07 -1.63 4.90
CA PRO A 349 -14.23 -2.04 3.72
C PRO A 349 -14.68 -1.77 2.25
N PRO A 350 -13.82 -1.98 1.19
CA PRO A 350 -14.11 -1.83 -0.25
C PRO A 350 -14.04 -3.09 -1.17
N GLN A 351 -13.37 -4.20 -0.83
CA GLN A 351 -13.35 -5.42 -1.68
C GLN A 351 -14.42 -6.42 -1.22
N LEU A 352 -15.38 -6.76 -2.09
CA LEU A 352 -16.57 -7.53 -1.68
C LEU A 352 -16.64 -8.94 -2.29
N SER A 353 -16.24 -9.12 -3.56
CA SER A 353 -16.42 -10.38 -4.29
C SER A 353 -15.21 -10.82 -5.11
N ALA A 354 -15.18 -12.09 -5.53
CA ALA A 354 -14.02 -12.67 -6.23
C ALA A 354 -13.68 -12.00 -7.57
N LYS A 355 -14.63 -11.30 -8.22
CA LYS A 355 -14.33 -10.51 -9.43
C LYS A 355 -13.42 -9.31 -9.12
N ASP A 356 -13.54 -8.75 -7.91
CA ASP A 356 -12.86 -7.54 -7.45
C ASP A 356 -11.41 -7.82 -6.97
N PHE A 357 -11.01 -9.09 -7.00
CA PHE A 357 -9.71 -9.58 -6.53
C PHE A 357 -8.65 -9.69 -7.64
N TYR A 358 -9.03 -10.08 -8.86
CA TYR A 358 -8.06 -10.43 -9.91
C TYR A 358 -7.40 -9.23 -10.62
N MET A 359 -7.81 -8.00 -10.33
CA MET A 359 -7.36 -6.79 -11.03
C MET A 359 -7.14 -5.63 -10.05
N THR A 360 -6.02 -5.67 -9.32
CA THR A 360 -5.68 -4.69 -8.27
C THR A 360 -4.59 -3.70 -8.70
N ASP A 361 -3.57 -4.18 -9.40
CA ASP A 361 -2.40 -3.42 -9.86
C ASP A 361 -2.25 -3.45 -11.39
N SER A 362 -1.23 -2.76 -11.92
CA SER A 362 -1.00 -2.70 -13.37
C SER A 362 -0.59 -4.05 -13.98
N ILE A 363 0.03 -4.94 -13.20
CA ILE A 363 0.51 -6.25 -13.64
C ILE A 363 -0.66 -7.22 -13.81
N SER A 364 -1.54 -7.27 -12.81
CA SER A 364 -2.76 -8.07 -12.81
C SER A 364 -3.77 -7.56 -13.84
N ARG A 365 -3.92 -6.24 -14.03
CA ARG A 365 -4.73 -5.67 -15.13
C ARG A 365 -4.18 -5.97 -16.53
N ALA A 366 -2.86 -5.97 -16.72
CA ALA A 366 -2.23 -6.35 -17.99
C ALA A 366 -2.22 -7.87 -18.25
N SER A 367 -2.46 -8.70 -17.22
CA SER A 367 -2.37 -10.16 -17.33
C SER A 367 -3.58 -10.77 -18.03
N GLN A 368 -3.35 -11.36 -19.21
CA GLN A 368 -4.36 -12.13 -19.95
C GLN A 368 -4.94 -13.28 -19.11
N THR A 369 -4.13 -13.90 -18.25
CA THR A 369 -4.58 -14.96 -17.34
C THR A 369 -5.58 -14.41 -16.32
N MET A 370 -5.31 -13.24 -15.72
CA MET A 370 -6.24 -12.62 -14.78
C MET A 370 -7.53 -12.15 -15.46
N ALA A 371 -7.45 -11.60 -16.68
CA ALA A 371 -8.63 -11.30 -17.49
C ALA A 371 -9.50 -12.54 -17.77
N LYS A 372 -8.87 -13.69 -18.09
CA LYS A 372 -9.58 -14.99 -18.20
C LYS A 372 -10.18 -15.44 -16.87
N CYS A 373 -9.51 -15.23 -15.74
CA CYS A 373 -10.05 -15.53 -14.41
C CYS A 373 -11.28 -14.67 -14.06
N VAL A 374 -11.27 -13.37 -14.37
CA VAL A 374 -12.45 -12.50 -14.22
C VAL A 374 -13.59 -13.04 -15.08
N LYS A 375 -13.34 -13.29 -16.37
CA LYS A 375 -14.36 -13.82 -17.30
C LYS A 375 -14.95 -15.15 -16.82
N ALA A 376 -14.11 -16.08 -16.32
CA ALA A 376 -14.57 -17.36 -15.77
C ALA A 376 -15.48 -17.20 -14.55
N VAL A 377 -15.23 -16.18 -13.71
CA VAL A 377 -16.02 -15.91 -12.49
C VAL A 377 -17.29 -15.10 -12.78
N THR A 378 -17.33 -14.29 -13.85
CA THR A 378 -18.52 -13.53 -14.26
C THR A 378 -19.45 -14.28 -15.20
N GLU A 379 -18.90 -15.06 -16.13
CA GLU A 379 -19.65 -15.72 -17.23
C GLU A 379 -19.65 -17.26 -17.13
N GLY A 380 -18.86 -17.84 -16.21
CA GLY A 380 -18.67 -19.27 -16.05
C GLY A 380 -17.47 -19.83 -16.84
N SER A 381 -16.97 -21.00 -16.43
CA SER A 381 -15.75 -21.59 -16.99
C SER A 381 -15.82 -21.89 -18.50
N ALA A 382 -17.01 -22.15 -19.03
CA ALA A 382 -17.24 -22.42 -20.45
C ALA A 382 -17.08 -21.18 -21.36
N ALA A 383 -16.98 -19.97 -20.79
CA ALA A 383 -16.80 -18.74 -21.55
C ALA A 383 -15.33 -18.41 -21.84
N VAL A 384 -14.37 -19.20 -21.34
CA VAL A 384 -12.94 -18.99 -21.55
C VAL A 384 -12.43 -19.86 -22.68
N ASP A 385 -12.01 -19.25 -23.79
CA ASP A 385 -11.29 -19.95 -24.85
C ASP A 385 -9.95 -20.47 -24.31
N GLU A 386 -9.78 -21.79 -24.29
CA GLU A 386 -8.48 -22.41 -24.07
C GLU A 386 -7.53 -21.99 -25.20
N PRO A 387 -6.29 -21.57 -24.89
CA PRO A 387 -5.31 -21.33 -25.94
C PRO A 387 -5.03 -22.66 -26.65
N SER A 388 -5.16 -22.68 -27.98
CA SER A 388 -4.67 -23.78 -28.79
C SER A 388 -3.18 -23.98 -28.49
N VAL A 389 -2.83 -25.11 -27.89
CA VAL A 389 -1.43 -25.46 -27.60
C VAL A 389 -0.72 -25.71 -28.94
N CYS A 390 0.15 -24.79 -29.33
CA CYS A 390 1.07 -24.90 -30.46
C CYS A 390 2.47 -25.29 -29.97
#